data_AF-K6E7N0-F1
#
_entry.id   AF-K6E7N0-F1
#
_cell.length_a   1.000
_cell.length_b   1.000
_cell.length_c   1.000
_cell.angle_alpha   90.00
_cell.angle_beta   90.00
_cell.angle_gamma   90.00
#
_symmetry.space_group_name_H-M   'P 1'
#
loop_
_entity.id
_entity.type
_entity.pdbx_description
1 polymer ?
#
loop_
_entity_poly.entity_id
_entity_poly.type
_entity_poly.pdbx_seq_one_letter_code
_entity_poly.pdbx_strand_id
1 'polypeptide(L)'
;MKNKEILFARQGLSQKDLAKAHKTTISTKLLSETLDRLSDKGVSPDELSEKEFMEVIKDASKRIDGPGREMLINPIHSDLPLTGFDLYIRGMIRWMNELGIHTYCSRDGHGNGRAKIDLLKYLSMAQVKLLKAATPTDVQLQMNGKSLLLRYNQIESLLDFAENLFLLTQSPDYENDLNADHFKKGLLELLTIPGVSQDERRIRQFLKNKLRRSTDYSYVDKKGNLLAYKYCGEGPTILLSAHMDTVEEIAPGRKIIEEGTTLKSSKGILGADDRAGIAVILEILANITKQNLMAP
;
A
#
# COMPACT_ATOMS: atom_id res chain seq x y z
N MET A 1 6.95 -14.79 8.54
CA MET A 1 8.00 -14.85 7.51
C MET A 1 9.36 -14.60 8.18
N LYS A 2 10.47 -15.17 7.70
CA LYS A 2 11.79 -14.93 8.33
C LYS A 2 12.29 -13.52 7.97
N ASN A 3 13.04 -12.87 8.86
CA ASN A 3 13.56 -11.50 8.67
C ASN A 3 14.31 -11.35 7.33
N LYS A 4 15.16 -12.34 6.97
CA LYS A 4 15.90 -12.30 5.71
C LYS A 4 15.04 -12.31 4.45
N GLU A 5 13.89 -12.98 4.45
CA GLU A 5 13.04 -13.06 3.26
C GLU A 5 12.40 -11.72 2.97
N ILE A 6 12.03 -10.99 4.03
CA ILE A 6 11.54 -9.61 3.94
C ILE A 6 12.64 -8.70 3.41
N LEU A 7 13.84 -8.73 3.98
CA LEU A 7 14.98 -7.94 3.52
C LEU A 7 15.28 -8.16 2.03
N PHE A 8 15.29 -9.42 1.59
CA PHE A 8 15.51 -9.77 0.19
C PHE A 8 14.37 -9.26 -0.69
N ALA A 9 13.12 -9.49 -0.27
CA ALA A 9 11.93 -9.07 -1.00
C ALA A 9 11.90 -7.54 -1.20
N ARG A 10 12.18 -6.77 -0.17
CA ARG A 10 12.25 -5.30 -0.21
C ARG A 10 13.27 -4.79 -1.23
N GLN A 11 14.31 -5.57 -1.49
CA GLN A 11 15.36 -5.28 -2.48
C GLN A 11 15.16 -5.99 -3.83
N GLY A 12 13.99 -6.61 -4.06
CA GLY A 12 13.64 -7.26 -5.32
C GLY A 12 14.35 -8.59 -5.56
N LEU A 13 14.76 -9.27 -4.49
CA LEU A 13 15.43 -10.58 -4.52
C LEU A 13 14.54 -11.63 -3.87
N SER A 14 14.61 -12.86 -4.38
CA SER A 14 14.01 -14.04 -3.77
C SER A 14 14.99 -15.19 -3.80
N GLN A 15 14.95 -16.09 -2.81
CA GLN A 15 15.74 -17.33 -2.85
C GLN A 15 15.47 -18.16 -4.12
N LYS A 16 14.26 -18.04 -4.69
CA LYS A 16 13.89 -18.66 -5.97
C LYS A 16 14.74 -18.17 -7.15
N ASP A 17 15.40 -17.01 -7.06
CA ASP A 17 16.28 -16.50 -8.11
C ASP A 17 17.56 -17.34 -8.28
N LEU A 18 18.00 -18.07 -7.24
CA LEU A 18 19.13 -19.01 -7.33
C LEU A 18 18.73 -20.34 -8.00
N ALA A 19 17.45 -20.70 -7.97
CA ALA A 19 16.95 -21.95 -8.57
C ALA A 19 16.81 -21.87 -10.10
N LYS A 20 16.91 -20.68 -10.70
CA LYS A 20 16.79 -20.45 -12.15
C LYS A 20 18.09 -20.74 -12.91
N ALA A 21 18.72 -21.89 -12.64
CA ALA A 21 20.09 -22.27 -13.05
C ALA A 21 20.37 -22.24 -14.58
N HIS A 22 19.34 -22.17 -15.43
CA HIS A 22 19.52 -22.17 -16.89
C HIS A 22 19.61 -20.77 -17.53
N LYS A 23 19.40 -19.67 -16.78
CA LYS A 23 19.57 -18.30 -17.28
C LYS A 23 20.16 -17.41 -16.19
N THR A 24 21.42 -17.01 -16.34
CA THR A 24 22.11 -16.14 -15.37
C THR A 24 21.57 -14.71 -15.44
N THR A 25 20.45 -14.47 -14.76
CA THR A 25 19.80 -13.15 -14.71
C THR A 25 20.53 -12.19 -13.77
N ILE A 26 20.24 -10.89 -13.89
CA ILE A 26 20.77 -9.86 -12.98
C ILE A 26 20.35 -10.12 -11.53
N SER A 27 19.12 -10.61 -11.27
CA SER A 27 18.69 -10.95 -9.91
C SER A 27 19.48 -12.11 -9.33
N THR A 28 19.76 -13.15 -10.12
CA THR A 28 20.60 -14.28 -9.70
C THR A 28 22.03 -13.82 -9.36
N LYS A 29 22.66 -13.01 -10.23
CA LYS A 29 24.00 -12.46 -9.96
C LYS A 29 24.02 -11.60 -8.70
N LEU A 30 23.04 -10.72 -8.56
CA LEU A 30 22.95 -9.81 -7.42
C LEU A 30 22.74 -10.55 -6.10
N LEU A 31 21.88 -11.57 -6.09
CA LEU A 31 21.66 -12.39 -4.90
C LEU A 31 22.91 -13.19 -4.53
N SER A 32 23.59 -13.83 -5.51
CA SER A 32 24.83 -14.57 -5.27
C SER A 32 25.91 -13.67 -4.67
N GLU A 33 26.22 -12.54 -5.33
CA GLU A 33 27.26 -11.62 -4.85
C GLU A 33 26.91 -11.03 -3.47
N THR A 34 25.62 -10.80 -3.19
CA THR A 34 25.17 -10.35 -1.87
C THR A 34 25.43 -11.42 -0.80
N LEU A 35 25.11 -12.68 -1.08
CA LEU A 35 25.33 -13.79 -0.14
C LEU A 35 26.81 -14.07 0.08
N ASP A 36 27.63 -14.02 -0.97
CA ASP A 36 29.09 -14.20 -0.88
C ASP A 36 29.70 -13.15 0.06
N ARG A 37 29.28 -11.89 -0.07
CA ARG A 37 29.74 -10.80 0.80
C ARG A 37 29.28 -10.91 2.24
N LEU A 38 28.09 -11.46 2.48
CA LEU A 38 27.63 -11.74 3.84
C LEU A 38 28.42 -12.89 4.46
N SER A 39 28.74 -13.91 3.67
CA SER A 39 29.61 -15.02 4.07
C SER A 39 31.01 -14.53 4.42
N ASP A 40 31.61 -13.66 3.59
CA ASP A 40 32.93 -13.06 3.84
C ASP A 40 32.97 -12.25 5.14
N LYS A 41 31.86 -11.62 5.51
CA LYS A 41 31.70 -10.88 6.77
C LYS A 41 31.35 -11.77 7.95
N GLY A 42 30.99 -13.03 7.72
CA GLY A 42 30.52 -13.96 8.75
C GLY A 42 29.19 -13.54 9.40
N VAL A 43 28.34 -12.78 8.70
CA VAL A 43 27.08 -12.24 9.23
C VAL A 43 25.88 -12.92 8.57
N SER A 44 24.92 -13.37 9.38
CA SER A 44 23.68 -13.92 8.84
C SER A 44 22.75 -12.80 8.36
N PRO A 45 22.06 -12.95 7.21
CA PRO A 45 21.03 -11.99 6.79
C PRO A 45 19.93 -11.77 7.84
N ASP A 46 19.66 -12.79 8.67
CA ASP A 46 18.63 -12.72 9.72
C ASP A 46 19.01 -11.75 10.87
N GLU A 47 20.29 -11.39 10.99
CA GLU A 47 20.85 -10.52 12.05
C GLU A 47 21.01 -9.06 11.64
N LEU A 48 20.79 -8.75 10.35
CA LEU A 48 21.01 -7.41 9.80
C LEU A 48 19.80 -6.50 9.99
N SER A 49 20.07 -5.22 10.22
CA SER A 49 19.10 -4.16 9.98
C SER A 49 18.92 -3.88 8.48
N GLU A 50 17.80 -3.26 8.10
CA GLU A 50 17.52 -2.84 6.72
C GLU A 50 18.67 -1.99 6.14
N LYS A 51 19.18 -1.03 6.93
CA LYS A 51 20.25 -0.13 6.50
C LYS A 51 21.56 -0.88 6.23
N GLU A 52 21.93 -1.81 7.10
CA GLU A 52 23.14 -2.61 6.90
C GLU A 52 23.00 -3.52 5.67
N PHE A 53 21.83 -4.12 5.48
CA PHE A 53 21.54 -4.95 4.33
C PHE A 53 21.60 -4.16 3.01
N MET A 54 21.01 -2.97 2.98
CA MET A 54 21.06 -2.07 1.82
C MET A 54 22.49 -1.67 1.44
N GLU A 55 23.37 -1.41 2.42
CA GLU A 55 24.78 -1.12 2.14
C GLU A 55 25.53 -2.32 1.57
N VAL A 56 25.24 -3.54 2.04
CA VAL A 56 25.80 -4.77 1.46
C VAL A 56 25.35 -4.93 0.00
N ILE A 57 24.06 -4.80 -0.29
CA ILE A 57 23.51 -4.92 -1.65
C ILE A 57 24.06 -3.83 -2.57
N LYS A 58 24.21 -2.61 -2.07
CA LYS A 58 24.77 -1.50 -2.83
C LYS A 58 26.22 -1.78 -3.24
N ASP A 59 27.00 -2.40 -2.36
CA ASP A 59 28.37 -2.79 -2.68
C ASP A 59 28.44 -4.00 -3.64
N ALA A 60 27.56 -4.99 -3.45
CA ALA A 60 27.39 -6.11 -4.39
C ALA A 60 27.05 -5.63 -5.81
N SER A 61 26.16 -4.64 -5.91
CA SER A 61 25.72 -4.07 -7.20
C SER A 61 26.88 -3.46 -8.01
N LYS A 62 27.98 -3.00 -7.38
CA LYS A 62 29.13 -2.40 -8.09
C LYS A 62 29.93 -3.39 -8.92
N ARG A 63 29.83 -4.69 -8.63
CA ARG A 63 30.57 -5.75 -9.34
C ARG A 63 29.78 -6.37 -10.48
N ILE A 64 28.56 -5.90 -10.71
CA ILE A 64 27.65 -6.46 -11.70
C ILE A 64 27.44 -5.42 -12.78
N ASP A 65 27.99 -5.69 -13.95
CA ASP A 65 27.74 -4.88 -15.15
C ASP A 65 26.23 -4.88 -15.44
N GLY A 66 25.69 -3.67 -15.50
CA GLY A 66 24.28 -3.43 -15.75
C GLY A 66 24.11 -2.26 -16.72
N PRO A 67 22.95 -2.18 -17.39
CA PRO A 67 22.55 -0.98 -18.11
C PRO A 67 22.64 0.22 -17.16
N GLY A 68 23.19 1.34 -17.62
CA GLY A 68 23.30 2.56 -16.81
C GLY A 68 21.94 2.96 -16.23
N ARG A 69 21.95 3.72 -15.12
CA ARG A 69 20.75 4.10 -14.33
C ARG A 69 19.59 4.71 -15.14
N GLU A 70 19.87 5.21 -16.35
CA GLU A 70 18.92 5.93 -17.21
C GLU A 70 18.37 5.08 -18.38
N MET A 71 18.76 3.81 -18.50
CA MET A 71 18.31 2.98 -19.61
C MET A 71 16.87 2.49 -19.44
N LEU A 72 16.06 2.82 -20.44
CA LEU A 72 14.67 2.40 -20.59
C LEU A 72 14.64 0.93 -21.03
N ILE A 73 14.37 0.03 -20.10
CA ILE A 73 14.35 -1.42 -20.41
C ILE A 73 12.90 -1.87 -20.55
N ASN A 74 12.63 -2.58 -21.64
CA ASN A 74 11.38 -3.28 -21.80
C ASN A 74 11.48 -4.65 -21.08
N PRO A 75 10.85 -4.83 -19.91
CA PRO A 75 10.93 -6.05 -19.11
C PRO A 75 10.35 -7.30 -19.80
N ILE A 76 9.65 -7.14 -20.93
CA ILE A 76 9.10 -8.25 -21.71
C ILE A 76 10.22 -8.99 -22.48
N HIS A 77 11.28 -8.28 -22.88
CA HIS A 77 12.31 -8.79 -23.79
C HIS A 77 13.70 -8.89 -23.15
N SER A 78 13.88 -8.34 -21.96
CA SER A 78 15.18 -8.27 -21.29
C SER A 78 15.02 -8.42 -19.79
N ASP A 79 16.04 -8.99 -19.15
CA ASP A 79 16.06 -9.12 -17.69
C ASP A 79 16.04 -7.73 -17.05
N LEU A 80 15.35 -7.61 -15.91
CA LEU A 80 15.27 -6.35 -15.19
C LEU A 80 16.66 -5.91 -14.71
N PRO A 81 17.06 -4.65 -14.95
CA PRO A 81 18.34 -4.12 -14.53
C PRO A 81 18.29 -3.74 -13.04
N LEU A 82 18.09 -4.71 -12.14
CA LEU A 82 17.87 -4.44 -10.72
C LEU A 82 18.97 -3.55 -10.10
N THR A 83 20.22 -3.73 -10.53
CA THR A 83 21.37 -2.91 -10.09
C THR A 83 21.29 -1.44 -10.50
N GLY A 84 20.52 -1.13 -11.56
CA GLY A 84 20.30 0.23 -12.04
C GLY A 84 19.16 0.97 -11.35
N PHE A 85 18.28 0.28 -10.61
CA PHE A 85 17.18 0.92 -9.89
C PHE A 85 17.61 1.47 -8.52
N ASP A 86 16.97 2.59 -8.15
CA ASP A 86 17.04 3.16 -6.81
C ASP A 86 16.64 2.11 -5.75
N LEU A 87 17.40 2.04 -4.66
CA LEU A 87 17.28 0.97 -3.67
C LEU A 87 15.89 0.90 -3.03
N TYR A 88 15.24 2.05 -2.79
CA TYR A 88 13.93 2.09 -2.14
C TYR A 88 12.75 1.69 -3.04
N ILE A 89 12.92 1.70 -4.36
CA ILE A 89 11.85 1.35 -5.31
C ILE A 89 12.13 0.04 -6.06
N ARG A 90 13.38 -0.44 -6.04
CA ARG A 90 13.83 -1.66 -6.73
C ARG A 90 12.92 -2.86 -6.51
N GLY A 91 12.57 -3.15 -5.25
CA GLY A 91 11.67 -4.25 -4.91
C GLY A 91 10.28 -4.07 -5.52
N MET A 92 9.71 -2.85 -5.45
CA MET A 92 8.43 -2.55 -6.09
C MET A 92 8.46 -2.86 -7.58
N ILE A 93 9.50 -2.40 -8.28
CA ILE A 93 9.66 -2.63 -9.71
C ILE A 93 9.75 -4.13 -10.02
N ARG A 94 10.55 -4.89 -9.27
CA ARG A 94 10.66 -6.34 -9.44
C ARG A 94 9.31 -7.04 -9.35
N TRP A 95 8.56 -6.78 -8.28
CA TRP A 95 7.32 -7.51 -7.99
C TRP A 95 6.14 -7.04 -8.82
N MET A 96 6.07 -5.76 -9.16
CA MET A 96 5.10 -5.27 -10.15
C MET A 96 5.25 -6.02 -11.49
N ASN A 97 6.48 -6.20 -11.97
CA ASN A 97 6.73 -6.95 -13.20
C ASN A 97 6.37 -8.43 -13.08
N GLU A 98 6.64 -9.07 -11.93
CA GLU A 98 6.22 -10.45 -11.67
C GLU A 98 4.69 -10.59 -11.68
N LEU A 99 3.97 -9.57 -11.20
CA LEU A 99 2.51 -9.46 -11.21
C LEU A 99 1.93 -9.01 -12.57
N GLY A 100 2.74 -8.94 -13.62
CA GLY A 100 2.31 -8.54 -14.96
C GLY A 100 2.05 -7.03 -15.14
N ILE A 101 2.46 -6.21 -14.18
CA ILE A 101 2.43 -4.74 -14.25
C ILE A 101 3.79 -4.26 -14.74
N HIS A 102 3.95 -4.23 -16.06
CA HIS A 102 5.24 -3.94 -16.66
C HIS A 102 5.64 -2.46 -16.59
N THR A 103 6.79 -2.21 -15.99
CA THR A 103 7.36 -0.87 -15.78
C THR A 103 8.30 -0.50 -16.92
N TYR A 104 8.45 0.80 -17.16
CA TYR A 104 9.32 1.38 -18.18
C TYR A 104 10.49 2.15 -17.57
N CYS A 105 10.21 3.01 -16.58
CA CYS A 105 11.22 3.72 -15.81
C CYS A 105 10.71 4.05 -14.40
N SER A 106 11.62 4.35 -13.49
CA SER A 106 11.29 4.60 -12.09
C SER A 106 12.30 5.50 -11.40
N ARG A 107 11.85 6.20 -10.35
CA ARG A 107 12.69 7.01 -9.45
C ARG A 107 12.06 7.06 -8.07
N ASP A 108 12.86 6.91 -7.01
CA ASP A 108 12.38 6.98 -5.62
C ASP A 108 12.22 8.43 -5.11
N GLY A 109 12.82 9.40 -5.82
CA GLY A 109 12.79 10.81 -5.48
C GLY A 109 13.82 11.24 -4.41
N HIS A 110 14.70 10.34 -4.00
CA HIS A 110 15.83 10.57 -3.11
C HIS A 110 15.47 11.33 -1.82
N GLY A 111 14.35 10.94 -1.19
CA GLY A 111 13.89 11.53 0.08
C GLY A 111 13.08 12.82 -0.07
N ASN A 112 12.81 13.30 -1.29
CA ASN A 112 11.99 14.49 -1.52
C ASN A 112 10.47 14.25 -1.37
N GLY A 113 10.06 13.10 -0.80
CA GLY A 113 8.67 12.75 -0.54
C GLY A 113 7.85 12.38 -1.79
N ARG A 114 8.50 12.15 -2.95
CA ARG A 114 7.83 11.87 -4.23
C ARG A 114 8.58 10.88 -5.10
N ALA A 115 8.05 9.67 -5.22
CA ALA A 115 8.51 8.65 -6.17
C ALA A 115 7.62 8.62 -7.42
N LYS A 116 8.17 8.19 -8.55
CA LYS A 116 7.46 8.05 -9.82
C LYS A 116 7.82 6.74 -10.49
N ILE A 117 6.83 6.04 -11.02
CA ILE A 117 6.99 4.84 -11.85
C ILE A 117 6.18 5.04 -13.13
N ASP A 118 6.79 4.87 -14.29
CA ASP A 118 6.09 4.86 -15.57
C ASP A 118 5.90 3.41 -16.06
N LEU A 119 4.75 3.13 -16.67
CA LEU A 119 4.30 1.81 -17.10
C LEU A 119 4.32 1.70 -18.63
N LEU A 120 4.52 0.48 -19.13
CA LEU A 120 4.41 0.21 -20.57
C LEU A 120 2.96 0.30 -21.08
N LYS A 121 2.02 -0.20 -20.27
CA LYS A 121 0.59 -0.32 -20.60
C LYS A 121 -0.28 0.39 -19.57
N TYR A 122 -1.51 0.69 -19.95
CA TYR A 122 -2.53 1.12 -19.00
C TYR A 122 -2.87 -0.02 -18.05
N LEU A 123 -3.15 0.30 -16.80
CA LEU A 123 -3.56 -0.68 -15.80
C LEU A 123 -4.96 -1.20 -16.10
N SER A 124 -5.17 -2.50 -15.92
CA SER A 124 -6.52 -3.07 -15.82
C SER A 124 -7.14 -2.73 -14.46
N MET A 125 -8.46 -2.88 -14.33
CA MET A 125 -9.14 -2.66 -13.04
C MET A 125 -8.65 -3.58 -11.93
N ALA A 126 -8.31 -4.84 -12.26
CA ALA A 126 -7.73 -5.77 -11.30
C ALA A 126 -6.36 -5.28 -10.81
N GLN A 127 -5.50 -4.79 -11.72
CA GLN A 127 -4.19 -4.23 -11.35
C GLN A 127 -4.32 -2.95 -10.52
N VAL A 128 -5.33 -2.11 -10.80
CA VAL A 128 -5.62 -0.92 -9.98
C VAL A 128 -6.02 -1.32 -8.56
N LYS A 129 -6.90 -2.32 -8.39
CA LYS A 129 -7.32 -2.82 -7.07
C LYS A 129 -6.13 -3.39 -6.30
N LEU A 130 -5.36 -4.26 -6.95
CA LEU A 130 -4.16 -4.86 -6.39
C LEU A 130 -3.15 -3.81 -5.90
N LEU A 131 -2.82 -2.82 -6.74
CA LEU A 131 -1.87 -1.77 -6.36
C LEU A 131 -2.38 -0.93 -5.19
N LYS A 132 -3.68 -0.63 -5.15
CA LYS A 132 -4.29 0.10 -4.02
C LYS A 132 -4.23 -0.71 -2.73
N ALA A 133 -4.55 -2.01 -2.78
CA ALA A 133 -4.47 -2.91 -1.63
C ALA A 133 -3.03 -3.02 -1.11
N ALA A 134 -2.05 -3.12 -2.01
CA ALA A 134 -0.64 -3.20 -1.63
C ALA A 134 -0.02 -1.88 -1.15
N THR A 135 -0.66 -0.73 -1.38
CA THR A 135 -0.11 0.59 -1.03
C THR A 135 -0.14 0.79 0.49
N PRO A 136 1.00 1.03 1.16
CA PRO A 136 1.03 1.32 2.59
C PRO A 136 0.25 2.60 2.94
N THR A 137 -0.29 2.66 4.15
CA THR A 137 -1.21 3.73 4.56
C THR A 137 -0.63 5.14 4.61
N ASP A 138 0.68 5.24 4.78
CA ASP A 138 1.44 6.50 4.76
C ASP A 138 1.99 6.86 3.37
N VAL A 139 1.65 6.07 2.35
CA VAL A 139 1.94 6.32 0.93
C VAL A 139 0.65 6.69 0.20
N GLN A 140 0.63 7.85 -0.43
CA GLN A 140 -0.44 8.26 -1.32
C GLN A 140 -0.09 7.87 -2.77
N LEU A 141 -0.79 6.88 -3.31
CA LEU A 141 -0.71 6.48 -4.72
C LEU A 141 -1.69 7.27 -5.59
N GLN A 142 -1.18 7.93 -6.62
CA GLN A 142 -1.95 8.56 -7.69
C GLN A 142 -1.61 7.90 -9.03
N MET A 143 -2.64 7.59 -9.82
CA MET A 143 -2.48 6.93 -11.13
C MET A 143 -2.96 7.88 -12.22
N ASN A 144 -2.05 8.31 -13.09
CA ASN A 144 -2.30 9.24 -14.18
C ASN A 144 -1.92 8.57 -15.51
N GLY A 145 -2.88 7.94 -16.16
CA GLY A 145 -2.64 7.17 -17.39
C GLY A 145 -1.67 6.02 -17.14
N LYS A 146 -0.47 6.11 -17.72
CA LYS A 146 0.60 5.11 -17.54
C LYS A 146 1.63 5.51 -16.49
N SER A 147 1.37 6.54 -15.69
CA SER A 147 2.28 6.99 -14.64
C SER A 147 1.68 6.77 -13.26
N LEU A 148 2.48 6.24 -12.35
CA LEU A 148 2.22 6.14 -10.91
C LEU A 148 3.03 7.20 -10.19
N LEU A 149 2.36 8.06 -9.44
CA LEU A 149 2.98 9.05 -8.56
C LEU A 149 2.72 8.64 -7.11
N LEU A 150 3.79 8.43 -6.36
CA LEU A 150 3.77 7.99 -4.97
C LEU A 150 4.25 9.17 -4.11
N ARG A 151 3.41 9.65 -3.20
CA ARG A 151 3.83 10.62 -2.18
C ARG A 151 3.96 9.90 -0.85
N TYR A 152 5.09 10.07 -0.17
CA TYR A 152 5.38 9.39 1.07
C TYR A 152 5.92 10.37 2.10
N ASN A 153 5.71 10.07 3.38
CA ASN A 153 6.27 10.85 4.49
C ASN A 153 7.66 10.34 4.87
N GLN A 154 7.86 9.01 4.85
CA GLN A 154 9.13 8.34 5.05
C GLN A 154 9.47 7.51 3.81
N ILE A 155 10.73 7.47 3.41
CA ILE A 155 11.12 6.77 2.17
C ILE A 155 11.09 5.25 2.35
N GLU A 156 11.29 4.78 3.58
CA GLU A 156 11.22 3.39 3.99
C GLU A 156 9.84 2.77 3.73
N SER A 157 8.78 3.57 3.71
CA SER A 157 7.43 3.11 3.36
C SER A 157 7.34 2.57 1.93
N LEU A 158 8.28 2.91 1.05
CA LEU A 158 8.38 2.29 -0.28
C LEU A 158 8.86 0.83 -0.21
N LEU A 159 9.66 0.49 0.81
CA LEU A 159 10.08 -0.89 1.07
C LEU A 159 8.90 -1.73 1.57
N ASP A 160 8.07 -1.17 2.45
CA ASP A 160 6.84 -1.84 2.89
C ASP A 160 5.89 -2.12 1.70
N PHE A 161 5.83 -1.20 0.74
CA PHE A 161 5.09 -1.44 -0.51
C PHE A 161 5.71 -2.60 -1.31
N ALA A 162 7.04 -2.64 -1.45
CA ALA A 162 7.72 -3.76 -2.10
C ALA A 162 7.42 -5.10 -1.42
N GLU A 163 7.39 -5.14 -0.09
CA GLU A 163 7.04 -6.33 0.69
C GLU A 163 5.60 -6.79 0.43
N ASN A 164 4.63 -5.87 0.46
CA ASN A 164 3.23 -6.21 0.18
C ASN A 164 3.06 -6.80 -1.23
N LEU A 165 3.74 -6.21 -2.22
CA LEU A 165 3.73 -6.72 -3.60
C LEU A 165 4.38 -8.11 -3.68
N PHE A 166 5.48 -8.34 -2.97
CA PHE A 166 6.09 -9.66 -2.89
C PHE A 166 5.14 -10.70 -2.29
N LEU A 167 4.47 -10.38 -1.19
CA LEU A 167 3.53 -11.30 -0.56
C LEU A 167 2.36 -11.67 -1.50
N LEU A 168 1.87 -10.72 -2.28
CA LEU A 168 0.88 -10.98 -3.33
C LEU A 168 1.39 -11.92 -4.44
N THR A 169 2.69 -11.89 -4.76
CA THR A 169 3.28 -12.88 -5.70
C THR A 169 3.33 -14.28 -5.11
N GLN A 170 3.33 -14.42 -3.77
CA GLN A 170 3.36 -15.73 -3.11
C GLN A 170 1.95 -16.28 -2.87
N SER A 171 0.98 -15.41 -2.56
CA SER A 171 -0.40 -15.79 -2.31
C SER A 171 -1.36 -14.70 -2.82
N PRO A 172 -2.18 -14.96 -3.87
CA PRO A 172 -3.19 -14.02 -4.32
C PRO A 172 -4.24 -13.67 -3.25
N ASP A 173 -4.55 -14.61 -2.35
CA ASP A 173 -5.54 -14.40 -1.28
C ASP A 173 -5.10 -13.36 -0.24
N TYR A 174 -3.79 -13.02 -0.22
CA TYR A 174 -3.25 -11.97 0.64
C TYR A 174 -3.83 -10.58 0.36
N GLU A 175 -4.43 -10.37 -0.81
CA GLU A 175 -5.18 -9.14 -1.10
C GLU A 175 -6.31 -8.91 -0.07
N ASN A 176 -6.95 -9.98 0.40
CA ASN A 176 -7.99 -9.87 1.43
C ASN A 176 -7.44 -9.39 2.77
N ASP A 177 -6.26 -9.87 3.16
CA ASP A 177 -5.59 -9.46 4.40
C ASP A 177 -5.21 -7.97 4.34
N LEU A 178 -4.66 -7.52 3.21
CA LEU A 178 -4.32 -6.12 2.98
C LEU A 178 -5.56 -5.21 3.04
N ASN A 179 -6.66 -5.64 2.40
CA ASN A 179 -7.92 -4.91 2.44
C ASN A 179 -8.51 -4.87 3.87
N ALA A 180 -8.42 -5.97 4.61
CA ALA A 180 -8.86 -6.03 6.00
C ALA A 180 -8.03 -5.08 6.89
N ASP A 181 -6.72 -4.99 6.67
CA ASP A 181 -5.84 -4.06 7.39
C ASP A 181 -6.15 -2.60 7.06
N HIS A 182 -6.45 -2.27 5.81
CA HIS A 182 -6.90 -0.94 5.40
C HIS A 182 -8.22 -0.56 6.05
N PHE A 183 -9.19 -1.48 6.01
CA PHE A 183 -10.48 -1.31 6.67
C PHE A 183 -10.30 -1.10 8.18
N LYS A 184 -9.50 -1.94 8.84
CA LYS A 184 -9.21 -1.84 10.27
C LYS A 184 -8.59 -0.49 10.62
N LYS A 185 -7.59 -0.01 9.87
CA LYS A 185 -6.98 1.29 10.12
C LYS A 185 -7.99 2.44 9.96
N GLY A 186 -8.85 2.39 8.94
CA GLY A 186 -9.93 3.37 8.76
C GLY A 186 -10.92 3.37 9.93
N LEU A 187 -11.32 2.19 10.41
CA LEU A 187 -12.16 2.04 11.59
C LEU A 187 -11.47 2.60 12.85
N LEU A 188 -10.20 2.25 13.09
CA LEU A 188 -9.45 2.75 14.24
C LEU A 188 -9.34 4.28 14.22
N GLU A 189 -9.11 4.89 13.06
CA GLU A 189 -9.12 6.36 12.89
C GLU A 189 -10.47 6.93 13.34
N LEU A 190 -11.59 6.38 12.85
CA LEU A 190 -12.93 6.80 13.25
C LEU A 190 -13.16 6.66 14.76
N LEU A 191 -12.77 5.54 15.37
CA LEU A 191 -12.97 5.29 16.81
C LEU A 191 -12.22 6.29 17.70
N THR A 192 -11.18 6.96 17.21
CA THR A 192 -10.41 7.93 18.01
C THR A 192 -11.01 9.35 18.03
N ILE A 193 -11.88 9.69 17.10
CA ILE A 193 -12.36 11.07 16.92
C ILE A 193 -13.48 11.38 17.93
N PRO A 194 -13.42 12.46 18.74
CA PRO A 194 -14.54 12.83 19.61
C PRO A 194 -15.80 13.18 18.83
N GLY A 195 -16.97 12.90 19.41
CA GLY A 195 -18.25 13.14 18.78
C GLY A 195 -19.40 12.56 19.59
N VAL A 196 -19.52 12.94 20.86
CA VAL A 196 -20.71 12.60 21.65
C VAL A 196 -21.95 13.22 21.03
N SER A 197 -23.11 12.64 21.27
CA SER A 197 -24.40 13.19 20.82
C SER A 197 -24.51 14.68 21.15
N GLN A 198 -24.91 15.48 20.16
CA GLN A 198 -24.97 16.96 20.16
C GLN A 198 -23.64 17.71 19.98
N ASP A 199 -22.47 17.03 19.94
CA ASP A 199 -21.17 17.65 19.59
C ASP A 199 -20.39 16.87 18.52
N GLU A 200 -21.05 16.60 17.40
CA GLU A 200 -20.49 15.79 16.30
C GLU A 200 -19.61 16.60 15.34
N ARG A 201 -19.28 17.85 15.66
CA ARG A 201 -18.59 18.79 14.75
C ARG A 201 -17.28 18.21 14.21
N ARG A 202 -16.48 17.57 15.06
CA ARG A 202 -15.17 17.01 14.70
C ARG A 202 -15.30 15.83 13.76
N ILE A 203 -16.11 14.83 14.13
CA ILE A 203 -16.36 13.66 13.28
C ILE A 203 -17.02 14.06 11.96
N ARG A 204 -18.00 14.97 11.98
CA ARG A 204 -18.64 15.48 10.77
C ARG A 204 -17.65 16.15 9.81
N GLN A 205 -16.76 16.99 10.31
CA GLN A 205 -15.76 17.66 9.48
C GLN A 205 -14.74 16.67 8.89
N PHE A 206 -14.35 15.67 9.67
CA PHE A 206 -13.50 14.57 9.20
C PHE A 206 -14.18 13.78 8.06
N LEU A 207 -15.43 13.34 8.27
CA LEU A 207 -16.20 12.59 7.28
C LEU A 207 -16.44 13.41 6.01
N LYS A 208 -16.80 14.69 6.14
CA LYS A 208 -16.96 15.60 5.00
C LYS A 208 -15.70 15.66 4.14
N ASN A 209 -14.51 15.70 4.75
CA ASN A 209 -13.24 15.72 4.01
C ASN A 209 -12.95 14.39 3.29
N LYS A 210 -13.30 13.26 3.88
CA LYS A 210 -13.18 11.94 3.24
C LYS A 210 -14.16 11.82 2.07
N LEU A 211 -15.43 12.14 2.28
CA LEU A 211 -16.49 12.05 1.25
C LEU A 211 -16.23 12.95 0.05
N ARG A 212 -15.72 14.18 0.24
CA ARG A 212 -15.40 15.10 -0.86
C ARG A 212 -14.46 14.49 -1.92
N ARG A 213 -13.68 13.47 -1.57
CA ARG A 213 -12.74 12.80 -2.49
C ARG A 213 -13.35 11.59 -3.21
N SER A 214 -14.47 11.07 -2.74
CA SER A 214 -15.05 9.80 -3.19
C SER A 214 -16.48 9.91 -3.73
N THR A 215 -17.15 11.04 -3.52
CA THR A 215 -18.55 11.31 -3.93
C THR A 215 -18.64 12.51 -4.87
N ASP A 216 -19.66 12.55 -5.73
CA ASP A 216 -19.87 13.66 -6.68
C ASP A 216 -20.39 14.92 -5.98
N TYR A 217 -21.14 14.74 -4.90
CA TYR A 217 -21.67 15.84 -4.11
C TYR A 217 -21.79 15.46 -2.64
N SER A 218 -21.59 16.43 -1.76
CA SER A 218 -21.84 16.29 -0.33
C SER A 218 -22.31 17.62 0.26
N TYR A 219 -23.24 17.56 1.21
CA TYR A 219 -23.73 18.74 1.93
C TYR A 219 -24.10 18.40 3.37
N VAL A 220 -24.15 19.44 4.20
CA VAL A 220 -24.61 19.34 5.58
C VAL A 220 -25.95 20.06 5.67
N ASP A 221 -26.98 19.40 6.17
CA ASP A 221 -28.30 20.00 6.32
C ASP A 221 -28.37 20.95 7.55
N LYS A 222 -29.53 21.57 7.77
CA LYS A 222 -29.73 22.48 8.91
C LYS A 222 -29.69 21.80 10.28
N LYS A 223 -29.82 20.47 10.33
CA LYS A 223 -29.77 19.64 11.54
C LYS A 223 -28.38 19.08 11.81
N GLY A 224 -27.44 19.26 10.88
CA GLY A 224 -26.08 18.76 11.01
C GLY A 224 -25.87 17.37 10.39
N ASN A 225 -26.87 16.79 9.72
CA ASN A 225 -26.69 15.54 9.01
C ASN A 225 -25.78 15.75 7.80
N LEU A 226 -24.88 14.81 7.56
CA LEU A 226 -23.99 14.82 6.41
C LEU A 226 -24.55 13.88 5.34
N LEU A 227 -24.98 14.45 4.22
CA LEU A 227 -25.48 13.71 3.08
C LEU A 227 -24.45 13.76 1.95
N ALA A 228 -24.28 12.65 1.25
CA ALA A 228 -23.45 12.57 0.05
C ALA A 228 -24.04 11.57 -0.93
N TYR A 229 -23.79 11.80 -2.22
CA TYR A 229 -24.19 10.84 -3.26
C TYR A 229 -23.09 10.68 -4.31
N LYS A 230 -23.06 9.49 -4.90
CA LYS A 230 -22.18 9.12 -6.00
C LYS A 230 -23.03 8.52 -7.12
N TYR A 231 -22.98 9.13 -8.29
CA TYR A 231 -23.67 8.66 -9.47
C TYR A 231 -22.93 7.47 -10.09
N CYS A 232 -23.58 6.33 -10.05
CA CYS A 232 -22.99 5.05 -10.43
C CYS A 232 -23.55 4.46 -11.73
N GLY A 233 -24.50 5.14 -12.37
CA GLY A 233 -25.21 4.66 -13.55
C GLY A 233 -26.72 4.86 -13.41
N GLU A 234 -27.47 4.28 -14.35
CA GLU A 234 -28.94 4.30 -14.33
C GLU A 234 -29.46 3.08 -13.56
N GLY A 235 -30.36 3.30 -12.60
CA GLY A 235 -30.92 2.23 -11.77
C GLY A 235 -31.51 2.75 -10.46
N PRO A 236 -31.97 1.84 -9.57
CA PRO A 236 -32.48 2.23 -8.26
C PRO A 236 -31.42 2.90 -7.39
N THR A 237 -31.82 3.95 -6.67
CA THR A 237 -30.96 4.62 -5.68
C THR A 237 -30.91 3.80 -4.40
N ILE A 238 -29.70 3.44 -3.96
CA ILE A 238 -29.47 2.79 -2.66
C ILE A 238 -29.05 3.86 -1.64
N LEU A 239 -29.73 3.90 -0.50
CA LEU A 239 -29.36 4.72 0.65
C LEU A 239 -28.67 3.85 1.70
N LEU A 240 -27.42 4.18 2.02
CA LEU A 240 -26.72 3.66 3.19
C LEU A 240 -26.67 4.75 4.25
N SER A 241 -26.99 4.40 5.50
CA SER A 241 -27.04 5.35 6.62
C SER A 241 -26.40 4.74 7.85
N ALA A 242 -25.66 5.57 8.57
CA ALA A 242 -25.05 5.26 9.86
C ALA A 242 -25.03 6.54 10.71
N HIS A 243 -25.15 6.42 12.02
CA HIS A 243 -25.09 7.58 12.92
C HIS A 243 -23.64 7.88 13.33
N MET A 244 -23.32 9.16 13.53
CA MET A 244 -21.93 9.61 13.75
C MET A 244 -21.62 9.89 15.23
N ASP A 245 -22.66 10.06 16.03
CA ASP A 245 -22.54 10.34 17.44
C ASP A 245 -22.16 9.09 18.23
N THR A 246 -21.70 9.32 19.44
CA THR A 246 -21.52 8.27 20.44
C THR A 246 -22.33 8.59 21.68
N VAL A 247 -22.74 7.53 22.39
CA VAL A 247 -23.50 7.61 23.64
C VAL A 247 -22.75 8.37 24.74
N GLU A 248 -21.43 8.23 24.81
CA GLU A 248 -20.56 8.90 25.77
C GLU A 248 -19.36 9.55 25.07
N GLU A 249 -18.69 10.44 25.79
CA GLU A 249 -17.41 10.99 25.34
C GLU A 249 -16.32 9.91 25.31
N ILE A 250 -15.43 10.04 24.33
CA ILE A 250 -14.26 9.18 24.24
C ILE A 250 -13.27 9.55 25.35
N ALA A 251 -13.02 8.59 26.24
CA ALA A 251 -12.15 8.80 27.39
C ALA A 251 -10.75 9.30 26.96
N PRO A 252 -10.28 10.45 27.49
CA PRO A 252 -8.95 10.97 27.19
C PRO A 252 -7.85 9.96 27.54
N GLY A 253 -6.90 9.78 26.64
CA GLY A 253 -5.77 8.86 26.84
C GLY A 253 -6.14 7.37 26.80
N ARG A 254 -7.38 7.00 26.43
CA ARG A 254 -7.74 5.60 26.23
C ARG A 254 -6.88 4.96 25.14
N LYS A 255 -6.58 3.68 25.29
CA LYS A 255 -5.96 2.85 24.25
C LYS A 255 -7.03 1.94 23.65
N ILE A 256 -6.94 1.74 22.33
CA ILE A 256 -7.66 0.65 21.69
C ILE A 256 -6.79 -0.60 21.84
N ILE A 257 -7.35 -1.65 22.42
CA ILE A 257 -6.70 -2.94 22.63
C ILE A 257 -7.18 -3.87 21.51
N GLU A 258 -6.22 -4.44 20.77
CA GLU A 258 -6.46 -5.41 19.70
C GLU A 258 -6.20 -6.82 20.24
N GLU A 259 -7.24 -7.66 20.29
CA GLU A 259 -7.18 -9.07 20.69
C GLU A 259 -7.69 -9.94 19.55
N GLY A 260 -6.78 -10.33 18.64
CA GLY A 260 -7.14 -11.00 17.40
C GLY A 260 -8.04 -10.09 16.55
N THR A 261 -9.28 -10.52 16.31
CA THR A 261 -10.30 -9.75 15.58
C THR A 261 -11.17 -8.87 16.48
N THR A 262 -10.95 -8.91 17.80
CA THR A 262 -11.74 -8.13 18.77
C THR A 262 -11.04 -6.82 19.12
N LEU A 263 -11.80 -5.71 19.08
CA LEU A 263 -11.34 -4.40 19.53
C LEU A 263 -11.99 -4.05 20.87
N LYS A 264 -11.20 -3.57 21.83
CA LYS A 264 -11.68 -3.12 23.14
C LYS A 264 -11.12 -1.74 23.47
N SER A 265 -11.83 -1.01 24.33
CA SER A 265 -11.33 0.23 24.91
C SER A 265 -10.73 -0.05 26.28
N SER A 266 -9.56 0.52 26.58
CA SER A 266 -8.96 0.41 27.92
C SER A 266 -9.74 1.20 28.99
N LYS A 267 -10.57 2.16 28.58
CA LYS A 267 -11.38 3.01 29.47
C LYS A 267 -12.55 3.61 28.68
N GLY A 268 -13.74 3.67 29.30
CA GLY A 268 -14.94 4.21 28.68
C GLY A 268 -15.38 3.39 27.46
N ILE A 269 -16.27 3.98 26.66
CA ILE A 269 -16.78 3.33 25.45
C ILE A 269 -15.71 3.16 24.37
N LEU A 270 -15.93 2.20 23.47
CA LEU A 270 -15.16 2.07 22.23
C LEU A 270 -15.63 3.06 21.15
N GLY A 271 -16.94 3.32 21.09
CA GLY A 271 -17.58 4.13 20.05
C GLY A 271 -17.83 3.37 18.74
N ALA A 272 -17.89 2.03 18.78
CA ALA A 272 -18.10 1.21 17.58
C ALA A 272 -19.52 1.33 17.01
N ASP A 273 -20.52 1.48 17.88
CA ASP A 273 -21.89 1.83 17.49
C ASP A 273 -21.97 3.36 17.29
N ASP A 274 -22.11 3.90 16.08
CA ASP A 274 -22.21 3.23 14.76
C ASP A 274 -21.06 3.61 13.80
N ARG A 275 -19.88 3.86 14.37
CA ARG A 275 -18.66 4.12 13.58
C ARG A 275 -18.22 2.92 12.75
N ALA A 276 -18.60 1.71 13.12
CA ALA A 276 -18.43 0.52 12.29
C ALA A 276 -19.25 0.63 11.01
N GLY A 277 -20.52 1.03 11.08
CA GLY A 277 -21.36 1.28 9.90
C GLY A 277 -20.77 2.36 9.00
N ILE A 278 -20.27 3.46 9.58
CA ILE A 278 -19.57 4.52 8.82
C ILE A 278 -18.34 3.96 8.10
N ALA A 279 -17.51 3.16 8.78
CA ALA A 279 -16.33 2.54 8.16
C ALA A 279 -16.70 1.69 6.94
N VAL A 280 -17.75 0.88 7.06
CA VAL A 280 -18.28 0.06 5.95
C VAL A 280 -18.72 0.93 4.78
N ILE A 281 -19.47 2.01 5.03
CA ILE A 281 -19.93 2.93 3.97
C ILE A 281 -18.73 3.57 3.26
N LEU A 282 -17.71 4.02 3.99
CA LEU A 282 -16.51 4.62 3.41
C LEU A 282 -15.73 3.61 2.55
N GLU A 283 -15.60 2.35 3.00
CA GLU A 283 -14.94 1.28 2.25
C GLU A 283 -15.67 0.96 0.96
N ILE A 284 -17.01 0.86 1.01
CA ILE A 284 -17.86 0.68 -0.16
C ILE A 284 -17.63 1.83 -1.16
N LEU A 285 -17.64 3.09 -0.71
CA LEU A 285 -17.43 4.24 -1.58
C LEU A 285 -16.03 4.28 -2.22
N ALA A 286 -15.00 3.79 -1.50
CA ALA A 286 -13.63 3.70 -1.99
C ALA A 286 -13.48 2.64 -3.10
N ASN A 287 -14.25 1.55 -3.02
CA ASN A 287 -14.18 0.42 -3.95
C ASN A 287 -15.20 0.48 -5.09
N ILE A 288 -16.30 1.23 -4.96
CA ILE A 288 -17.25 1.41 -6.05
C ILE A 288 -16.62 2.28 -7.16
N THR A 289 -16.61 1.72 -8.37
CA THR A 289 -16.22 2.40 -9.61
C THR A 289 -17.35 2.24 -10.62
N LYS A 290 -17.53 3.20 -11.54
CA LYS A 290 -18.58 3.11 -12.57
C LYS A 290 -18.50 1.81 -13.38
N GLN A 291 -17.29 1.29 -13.61
CA GLN A 291 -17.08 0.02 -14.30
C GLN A 291 -17.51 -1.20 -13.48
N ASN A 292 -17.42 -1.17 -12.14
CA ASN A 292 -17.88 -2.29 -11.30
C ASN A 292 -19.41 -2.50 -11.34
N LEU A 293 -20.18 -1.50 -11.80
CA LEU A 293 -21.65 -1.51 -11.78
C LEU A 293 -22.28 -1.57 -13.18
N MET A 294 -21.46 -1.52 -14.23
CA MET A 294 -21.86 -1.68 -15.63
C MET A 294 -21.48 -3.04 -16.22
N ALA A 295 -20.93 -3.96 -15.39
CA ALA A 295 -20.75 -5.34 -15.80
C ALA A 295 -22.14 -6.03 -15.82
N PRO A 296 -22.52 -6.67 -16.95
CA PRO A 296 -23.77 -7.42 -17.05
C PRO A 296 -23.81 -8.64 -16.12
#